data_AF-A0A7S2QDG5-F1
#
_entry.id   AF-A0A7S2QDG5-F1
#
_cell.length_a   1.000
_cell.length_b   1.000
_cell.length_c   1.000
_cell.angle_alpha   90.00
_cell.angle_beta   90.00
_cell.angle_gamma   90.00
#
_symmetry.space_group_name_H-M   'P 1'
#
loop_
_entity.id
_entity.type
_entity.pdbx_description
1 polymer ?
#
loop_
_entity_poly.entity_id
_entity_poly.type
_entity_poly.pdbx_seq_one_letter_code
_entity_poly.pdbx_strand_id
1 'polypeptide(L)'
;HALRPSRKLGFGLLSAKGVERLNVLVEAGYFSGSVLFTVGTVFFFPLAMLEDFAMGCRFYEVGSLIFMLLTFYTELDGHQARKRSDELRVVTKRELLEQLFYCVGSFVFLVGTFLFDPPIVDVIAAIFGVEEGHVEDVAAVLFMIGSFMFSLGSYVNGLSIFEAPRMFRKHLITVTTCYQFGGLFFVAGTMGYVHSFQVNQTQKWAATWFYLVGCFFYVGGTGLALIRTVASNQVSWERKQRRRDAKRCRKEMALASTLGNASLPAPQPGVDVLLEEVMREIDIDESDCTPCDDRVSPAEFHEAQGRFTQQL
;
A
#
# COMPACT_ATOMS: atom_id res chain seq x y z
N HIS A 1 4.54 3.28 -0.48
CA HIS A 1 4.36 1.82 -0.78
C HIS A 1 3.73 1.50 -2.15
N ALA A 2 2.91 2.38 -2.71
CA ALA A 2 1.83 1.94 -3.56
C ALA A 2 2.14 2.01 -5.08
N LEU A 3 3.40 1.91 -5.52
CA LEU A 3 3.73 2.15 -6.95
C LEU A 3 4.51 1.10 -7.70
N ARG A 4 4.96 0.03 -7.04
CA ARG A 4 5.95 -0.84 -7.65
C ARG A 4 5.39 -2.25 -7.73
N PRO A 5 5.31 -2.85 -8.95
CA PRO A 5 4.85 -4.22 -9.12
C PRO A 5 5.63 -5.10 -8.16
N SER A 6 4.89 -5.83 -7.32
CA SER A 6 5.34 -6.60 -6.16
C SER A 6 6.86 -6.69 -6.03
N ARG A 7 7.45 -5.92 -5.11
CA ARG A 7 8.71 -6.34 -4.50
C ARG A 7 8.54 -7.81 -4.12
N LYS A 8 9.57 -8.64 -4.34
CA LYS A 8 9.57 -10.02 -3.85
C LYS A 8 9.67 -9.98 -2.32
N LEU A 9 8.54 -9.64 -1.68
CA LEU A 9 8.35 -9.72 -0.24
C LEU A 9 8.56 -11.16 0.22
N GLY A 10 9.05 -11.32 1.44
CA GLY A 10 9.39 -12.63 2.00
C GLY A 10 10.88 -12.96 1.91
N PHE A 11 11.74 -11.94 1.97
CA PHE A 11 13.19 -12.10 2.07
C PHE A 11 13.73 -13.03 0.98
N GLY A 12 13.17 -12.97 -0.23
CA GLY A 12 13.51 -13.86 -1.35
C GLY A 12 13.43 -15.38 -1.09
N LEU A 13 12.88 -15.81 0.04
CA LEU A 13 12.70 -17.22 0.41
C LEU A 13 11.35 -17.75 -0.10
N LEU A 14 10.39 -16.86 -0.34
CA LEU A 14 9.04 -17.23 -0.75
C LEU A 14 8.92 -17.38 -2.26
N SER A 15 8.12 -18.38 -2.67
CA SER A 15 7.64 -18.50 -4.05
C SER A 15 6.81 -17.27 -4.44
N ALA A 16 6.68 -16.98 -5.75
CA ALA A 16 5.89 -15.84 -6.23
C ALA A 16 4.43 -15.83 -5.68
N LYS A 17 3.81 -17.01 -5.56
CA LYS A 17 2.47 -17.14 -4.94
C LYS A 17 2.50 -16.83 -3.44
N GLY A 18 3.57 -17.22 -2.75
CA GLY A 18 3.77 -16.89 -1.34
C GLY A 18 3.89 -15.39 -1.12
N VAL A 19 4.65 -14.70 -1.98
CA VAL A 19 4.77 -13.23 -1.97
C VAL A 19 3.41 -12.56 -2.15
N GLU A 20 2.64 -12.97 -3.15
CA GLU A 20 1.32 -12.40 -3.44
C GLU A 20 0.38 -12.53 -2.23
N ARG A 21 0.37 -13.69 -1.55
CA ARG A 21 -0.41 -13.92 -0.32
C ARG A 21 0.08 -13.06 0.84
N LEU A 22 1.38 -12.95 1.02
CA LEU A 22 1.97 -12.17 2.10
C LEU A 22 1.64 -10.69 1.97
N ASN A 23 1.62 -10.14 0.75
CA ASN A 23 1.21 -8.75 0.52
C ASN A 23 -0.24 -8.51 0.97
N VAL A 24 -1.15 -9.44 0.64
CA VAL A 24 -2.55 -9.35 1.08
C VAL A 24 -2.64 -9.43 2.61
N LEU A 25 -1.87 -10.30 3.26
CA LEU A 25 -1.84 -10.40 4.72
C LEU A 25 -1.30 -9.14 5.39
N VAL A 26 -0.25 -8.53 4.83
CA VAL A 26 0.30 -7.26 5.35
C VAL A 26 -0.75 -6.14 5.25
N GLU A 27 -1.39 -5.98 4.09
CA GLU A 27 -2.46 -4.97 3.91
C GLU A 27 -3.66 -5.24 4.82
N ALA A 28 -4.06 -6.52 5.00
CA ALA A 28 -5.12 -6.91 5.92
C ALA A 28 -4.75 -6.62 7.38
N GLY A 29 -3.47 -6.73 7.73
CA GLY A 29 -2.96 -6.38 9.06
C GLY A 29 -3.07 -4.87 9.33
N TYR A 30 -2.68 -4.01 8.38
CA TYR A 30 -2.88 -2.57 8.50
C TYR A 30 -4.36 -2.19 8.60
N PHE A 31 -5.22 -2.84 7.81
CA PHE A 31 -6.66 -2.66 7.91
C PHE A 31 -7.19 -3.04 9.30
N SER A 32 -6.77 -4.19 9.83
CA SER A 32 -7.15 -4.66 11.16
C SER A 32 -6.70 -3.70 12.26
N GLY A 33 -5.46 -3.21 12.21
CA GLY A 33 -4.99 -2.19 13.15
C GLY A 33 -5.80 -0.88 13.09
N SER A 34 -6.22 -0.47 11.89
CA SER A 34 -7.06 0.73 11.71
C SER A 34 -8.46 0.55 12.32
N VAL A 35 -9.03 -0.66 12.20
CA VAL A 35 -10.29 -1.02 12.86
C VAL A 35 -10.15 -1.01 14.37
N LEU A 36 -9.04 -1.52 14.92
CA LEU A 36 -8.78 -1.47 16.37
C LEU A 36 -8.73 -0.03 16.89
N PHE A 37 -8.07 0.90 16.19
CA PHE A 37 -8.11 2.32 16.56
C PHE A 37 -9.52 2.90 16.55
N THR A 38 -10.33 2.50 15.57
CA THR A 38 -11.73 2.94 15.47
C THR A 38 -12.54 2.46 16.67
N VAL A 39 -12.39 1.18 17.03
CA VAL A 39 -13.05 0.58 18.20
C VAL A 39 -12.57 1.25 19.49
N GLY A 40 -11.25 1.45 19.65
CA GLY A 40 -10.68 2.15 20.80
C GLY A 40 -11.21 3.57 20.96
N THR A 41 -11.39 4.30 19.85
CA THR A 41 -11.93 5.68 19.86
C THR A 41 -13.36 5.73 20.41
N VAL A 42 -14.16 4.69 20.20
CA VAL A 42 -15.54 4.64 20.74
C VAL A 42 -15.52 4.70 22.27
N PHE A 43 -14.54 4.08 22.91
CA PHE A 43 -14.40 4.09 24.37
C PHE A 43 -13.89 5.43 24.94
N PHE A 44 -13.37 6.31 24.09
CA PHE A 44 -12.98 7.68 24.46
C PHE A 44 -14.14 8.68 24.38
N PHE A 45 -15.35 8.25 24.01
CA PHE A 45 -16.50 9.14 24.09
C PHE A 45 -16.90 9.38 25.54
N PRO A 46 -17.07 10.64 25.97
CA PRO A 46 -17.50 10.99 27.31
C PRO A 46 -19.00 10.71 27.53
N LEU A 47 -19.39 9.45 27.38
CA LEU A 47 -20.76 8.96 27.55
C LEU A 47 -20.73 7.95 28.70
N ALA A 48 -21.56 8.17 29.72
CA ALA A 48 -21.54 7.41 30.98
C ALA A 48 -21.63 5.88 30.85
N MET A 49 -22.09 5.34 29.71
CA MET A 49 -22.18 3.89 29.46
C MET A 49 -21.08 3.34 28.53
N LEU A 50 -20.28 4.19 27.89
CA LEU A 50 -19.25 3.80 26.92
C LEU A 50 -17.84 4.23 27.34
N GLU A 51 -17.73 5.14 28.30
CA GLU A 51 -16.45 5.67 28.77
C GLU A 51 -15.69 4.60 29.55
N ASP A 52 -14.78 3.92 28.85
CA ASP A 52 -13.78 3.01 29.42
C ASP A 52 -12.43 3.34 28.79
N PHE A 53 -11.81 4.38 29.35
CA PHE A 53 -10.57 4.94 28.83
C PHE A 53 -9.44 3.88 28.76
N ALA A 54 -9.33 3.02 29.78
CA ALA A 54 -8.32 1.97 29.82
C ALA A 54 -8.52 0.97 28.67
N MET A 55 -9.76 0.53 28.42
CA MET A 55 -10.05 -0.35 27.28
C MET A 55 -9.74 0.33 25.94
N GLY A 56 -10.06 1.62 25.81
CA GLY A 56 -9.70 2.42 24.64
C GLY A 56 -8.19 2.42 24.38
N CYS A 57 -7.38 2.66 25.42
CA CYS A 57 -5.92 2.60 25.36
C CYS A 57 -5.44 1.20 24.90
N ARG A 58 -5.97 0.10 25.45
CA ARG A 58 -5.60 -1.27 25.03
C ARG A 58 -5.82 -1.53 23.55
N PHE A 59 -6.93 -1.07 22.98
CA PHE A 59 -7.17 -1.21 21.54
C PHE A 59 -6.13 -0.45 20.71
N TYR A 60 -5.76 0.76 21.16
CA TYR A 60 -4.70 1.55 20.53
C TYR A 60 -3.31 0.91 20.67
N GLU A 61 -2.97 0.33 21.82
CA GLU A 61 -1.71 -0.40 22.02
C GLU A 61 -1.58 -1.58 21.05
N VAL A 62 -2.62 -2.41 20.95
CA VAL A 62 -2.61 -3.58 20.04
C VAL A 62 -2.55 -3.11 18.58
N GLY A 63 -3.35 -2.10 18.22
CA GLY A 63 -3.34 -1.52 16.87
C GLY A 63 -1.99 -0.94 16.47
N SER A 64 -1.37 -0.17 17.37
CA SER A 64 -0.05 0.44 17.15
C SER A 64 1.07 -0.60 17.09
N LEU A 65 1.00 -1.66 17.91
CA LEU A 65 1.96 -2.77 17.85
C LEU A 65 1.89 -3.48 16.49
N ILE A 66 0.69 -3.76 15.98
CA ILE A 66 0.49 -4.34 14.64
C ILE A 66 1.11 -3.42 13.58
N PHE A 67 0.83 -2.11 13.61
CA PHE A 67 1.38 -1.14 12.67
C PHE A 67 2.91 -1.10 12.71
N MET A 68 3.51 -1.08 13.90
CA MET A 68 4.96 -1.04 14.07
C MET A 68 5.61 -2.33 13.52
N LEU A 69 5.08 -3.51 13.86
CA LEU A 69 5.61 -4.78 13.39
C LEU A 69 5.52 -4.92 11.86
N LEU A 70 4.40 -4.52 11.26
CA LEU A 70 4.22 -4.55 9.81
C LEU A 70 5.11 -3.54 9.10
N THR A 71 5.25 -2.33 9.65
CA THR A 71 6.13 -1.30 9.09
C THR A 71 7.57 -1.76 9.12
N PHE A 72 8.03 -2.26 10.27
CA PHE A 72 9.37 -2.80 10.43
C PHE A 72 9.62 -3.99 9.50
N TYR A 73 8.65 -4.90 9.39
CA TYR A 73 8.71 -6.01 8.45
C TYR A 73 8.88 -5.53 7.00
N THR A 74 8.06 -4.58 6.55
CA THR A 74 8.15 -4.02 5.19
C THR A 74 9.47 -3.31 4.93
N GLU A 75 10.04 -2.67 5.95
CA GLU A 75 11.35 -2.01 5.86
C GLU A 75 12.52 -2.98 5.79
N LEU A 76 12.51 -4.01 6.64
CA LEU A 76 13.51 -5.07 6.61
C LEU A 76 13.49 -5.80 5.27
N ASP A 77 12.30 -6.13 4.77
CA ASP A 77 12.16 -6.77 3.46
C ASP A 77 12.64 -5.85 2.33
N GLY A 78 12.24 -4.57 2.36
CA GLY A 78 12.73 -3.56 1.43
C GLY A 78 14.25 -3.42 1.47
N HIS A 79 14.87 -3.45 2.65
CA HIS A 79 16.31 -3.40 2.83
C HIS A 79 17.00 -4.65 2.27
N GLN A 80 16.48 -5.84 2.55
CA GLN A 80 17.05 -7.08 2.01
C GLN A 80 16.87 -7.18 0.49
N ALA A 81 15.74 -6.74 -0.05
CA ALA A 81 15.51 -6.70 -1.49
C ALA A 81 16.56 -5.79 -2.19
N ARG A 82 16.88 -4.63 -1.59
CA ARG A 82 17.94 -3.74 -2.08
C ARG A 82 19.32 -4.39 -2.06
N LYS A 83 19.61 -5.22 -1.06
CA LYS A 83 20.90 -5.93 -0.94
C LYS A 83 21.07 -7.04 -1.98
N ARG A 84 19.97 -7.67 -2.41
CA ARG A 84 20.00 -8.84 -3.32
C ARG A 84 19.83 -8.51 -4.80
N SER A 85 19.22 -7.38 -5.12
CA SER A 85 19.10 -6.98 -6.52
C SER A 85 20.48 -6.56 -7.05
N ASP A 86 21.13 -7.47 -7.79
CA ASP A 86 22.25 -7.17 -8.71
C ASP A 86 21.84 -6.14 -9.78
N GLU A 87 20.54 -5.94 -9.99
CA GLU A 87 20.01 -4.80 -10.73
C GLU A 87 20.11 -3.53 -9.88
N LEU A 88 21.07 -2.67 -10.24
CA LEU A 88 21.33 -1.29 -9.82
C LEU A 88 20.09 -0.38 -9.85
N ARG A 89 19.06 -0.70 -9.07
CA ARG A 89 17.95 0.21 -8.89
C ARG A 89 18.40 1.32 -7.96
N VAL A 90 18.58 2.51 -8.53
CA VAL A 90 18.83 3.72 -7.74
C VAL A 90 17.64 3.97 -6.82
N VAL A 91 17.86 3.75 -5.52
CA VAL A 91 16.88 4.08 -4.48
C VAL A 91 16.81 5.60 -4.39
N THR A 92 15.63 6.16 -4.59
CA THR A 92 15.49 7.61 -4.53
C THR A 92 15.58 8.06 -3.08
N LYS A 93 16.19 9.24 -2.84
CA LYS A 93 16.24 9.84 -1.49
C LYS A 93 14.84 10.01 -0.89
N ARG A 94 13.83 10.26 -1.74
CA ARG A 94 12.42 10.37 -1.36
C ARG A 94 11.87 9.08 -0.78
N GLU A 95 12.21 7.95 -1.39
CA GLU A 95 11.79 6.64 -0.89
C GLU A 95 12.40 6.34 0.49
N LEU A 96 13.70 6.60 0.68
CA LEU A 96 14.33 6.43 1.99
C LEU A 96 13.70 7.33 3.06
N LEU A 97 13.34 8.57 2.68
CA LEU A 97 12.71 9.52 3.58
C LEU A 97 11.28 9.11 3.96
N GLU A 98 10.48 8.65 3.00
CA GLU A 98 9.15 8.07 3.25
C GLU A 98 9.24 6.93 4.27
N GLN A 99 10.14 5.99 4.01
CA GLN A 99 10.37 4.81 4.84
C GLN A 99 10.82 5.18 6.26
N LEU A 100 11.72 6.15 6.38
CA LEU A 100 12.17 6.68 7.66
C LEU A 100 10.99 7.29 8.45
N PHE A 101 10.15 8.10 7.81
CA PHE A 101 9.00 8.72 8.47
C PHE A 101 7.99 7.68 8.97
N TYR A 102 7.67 6.66 8.18
CA TYR A 102 6.78 5.59 8.65
C TYR A 102 7.39 4.78 9.79
N CYS A 103 8.67 4.40 9.69
CA CYS A 103 9.33 3.57 10.70
C CYS A 103 9.49 4.31 12.04
N VAL A 104 10.07 5.50 12.02
CA VAL A 104 10.24 6.32 13.23
C VAL A 104 8.89 6.80 13.75
N GLY A 105 7.98 7.22 12.88
CA GLY A 105 6.63 7.62 13.26
C GLY A 105 5.87 6.50 13.96
N SER A 106 5.94 5.26 13.46
CA SER A 106 5.31 4.09 14.09
C SER A 106 5.89 3.79 15.46
N PHE A 107 7.21 3.88 15.60
CA PHE A 107 7.87 3.65 16.88
C PHE A 107 7.49 4.72 17.91
N VAL A 108 7.57 5.99 17.53
CA VAL A 108 7.23 7.12 18.41
C VAL A 108 5.75 7.08 18.79
N PHE A 109 4.86 6.77 17.85
CA PHE A 109 3.42 6.58 18.10
C PHE A 109 3.14 5.44 19.07
N LEU A 110 3.81 4.29 18.91
CA LEU A 110 3.68 3.14 19.79
C LEU A 110 4.10 3.48 21.22
N VAL A 111 5.26 4.13 21.39
CA VAL A 111 5.75 4.55 22.71
C VAL A 111 4.76 5.53 23.35
N GLY A 112 4.30 6.54 22.60
CA GLY A 112 3.30 7.48 23.09
C GLY A 112 2.00 6.80 23.52
N THR A 113 1.58 5.76 22.79
CA THR A 113 0.37 4.99 23.11
C THR A 113 0.51 4.20 24.42
N PHE A 114 1.63 3.51 24.63
CA PHE A 114 1.90 2.79 25.88
C PHE A 114 2.06 3.75 27.08
N LEU A 115 2.67 4.91 26.87
CA LEU A 115 2.78 5.91 27.93
C LEU A 115 1.44 6.58 28.30
N PHE A 116 0.39 6.39 27.48
CA PHE A 116 -0.97 6.87 27.76
C PHE A 116 -1.83 5.85 28.52
N ASP A 117 -1.32 4.63 28.75
CA ASP A 117 -2.02 3.58 29.46
C ASP A 117 -1.96 3.80 30.98
N PRO A 118 -3.10 3.90 31.70
CA PRO A 118 -3.10 4.28 33.11
C PRO A 118 -2.17 3.44 34.01
N PRO A 119 -2.15 2.09 33.91
CA PRO A 119 -1.21 1.28 34.70
C PRO A 119 0.27 1.58 34.41
N ILE A 120 0.62 2.01 33.20
CA ILE A 120 2.00 2.39 32.84
C ILE A 120 2.32 3.78 33.39
N VAL A 121 1.37 4.72 33.29
CA VAL A 121 1.47 6.07 33.86
C VAL A 121 1.74 5.98 35.36
N ASP A 122 0.93 5.22 36.10
CA ASP A 122 1.05 5.05 37.56
C ASP A 122 2.45 4.53 37.94
N VAL A 123 2.94 3.52 37.22
CA VAL A 123 4.26 2.91 37.47
C VAL A 123 5.39 3.90 37.20
N ILE A 124 5.34 4.64 36.09
CA ILE A 124 6.37 5.61 35.72
C ILE A 124 6.36 6.79 36.70
N ALA A 125 5.18 7.33 37.02
CA ALA A 125 5.00 8.39 38.01
C ALA A 125 5.60 7.98 39.37
N ALA A 126 5.32 6.76 39.83
CA ALA A 126 5.87 6.23 41.08
C ALA A 126 7.40 6.03 41.04
N ILE A 127 7.97 5.53 39.94
CA ILE A 127 9.42 5.31 39.81
C ILE A 127 10.19 6.63 39.80
N PHE A 128 9.69 7.63 39.07
CA PHE A 128 10.40 8.90 38.88
C PHE A 128 10.00 9.99 39.89
N GLY A 129 8.97 9.76 40.70
CA GLY A 129 8.46 10.76 41.65
C GLY A 129 7.91 12.00 40.96
N VAL A 130 7.30 11.83 39.78
CA VAL A 130 6.68 12.91 38.99
C VAL A 130 5.16 12.78 39.03
N GLU A 131 4.46 13.90 38.88
CA GLU A 131 3.00 13.91 38.77
C GLU A 131 2.54 13.22 37.47
N GLU A 132 1.46 12.43 37.54
CA GLU A 132 0.91 11.65 36.42
C GLU A 132 0.63 12.53 35.19
N GLY A 133 0.11 13.74 35.39
CA GLY A 133 -0.17 14.69 34.31
C GLY A 133 1.06 15.05 33.46
N HIS A 134 2.27 15.03 34.03
CA HIS A 134 3.50 15.23 33.24
C HIS A 134 3.81 14.03 32.34
N VAL A 135 3.53 12.81 32.80
CA VAL A 135 3.71 11.58 32.00
C VAL A 135 2.69 11.57 30.86
N GLU A 136 1.43 11.90 31.16
CA GLU A 136 0.34 12.05 30.17
C GLU A 136 0.70 13.09 29.10
N ASP A 137 1.21 14.26 29.49
CA ASP A 137 1.63 15.31 28.55
C ASP A 137 2.77 14.86 27.63
N VAL A 138 3.78 14.15 28.17
CA VAL A 138 4.85 13.56 27.36
C VAL A 138 4.31 12.51 26.39
N ALA A 139 3.38 11.67 26.86
CA ALA A 139 2.73 10.65 26.05
C ALA A 139 1.93 11.29 24.90
N ALA A 140 1.16 12.36 25.18
CA ALA A 140 0.44 13.15 24.19
C ALA A 140 1.38 13.74 23.14
N VAL A 141 2.52 14.31 23.56
CA VAL A 141 3.51 14.88 22.64
C VAL A 141 4.10 13.81 21.72
N LEU A 142 4.47 12.64 22.24
CA LEU A 142 4.96 11.54 21.42
C LEU A 142 3.89 11.05 20.44
N PHE A 143 2.65 10.89 20.90
CA PHE A 143 1.54 10.50 20.05
C PHE A 143 1.31 11.52 18.90
N MET A 144 1.37 12.82 19.19
CA MET A 144 1.28 13.89 18.18
C MET A 144 2.43 13.83 17.18
N ILE A 145 3.67 13.70 17.65
CA ILE A 145 4.85 13.62 16.78
C ILE A 145 4.75 12.40 15.87
N GLY A 146 4.41 11.23 16.40
CA GLY A 146 4.23 10.02 15.61
C GLY A 146 3.15 10.18 14.53
N SER A 147 1.99 10.74 14.90
CA SER A 147 0.88 11.03 13.98
C SER A 147 1.27 12.02 12.88
N PHE A 148 2.02 13.07 13.24
CA PHE A 148 2.53 14.04 12.30
C PHE A 148 3.55 13.42 11.33
N MET A 149 4.43 12.56 11.82
CA MET A 149 5.37 11.82 10.98
C MET A 149 4.66 10.89 9.98
N PHE A 150 3.54 10.25 10.38
CA PHE A 150 2.71 9.50 9.43
C PHE A 150 2.12 10.39 8.33
N SER A 151 1.64 11.59 8.69
CA SER A 151 1.13 12.55 7.72
C SER A 151 2.22 13.00 6.74
N LEU A 152 3.43 13.30 7.23
CA LEU A 152 4.60 13.62 6.41
C LEU A 152 5.04 12.44 5.52
N GLY A 153 5.07 11.22 6.05
CA GLY A 153 5.36 10.01 5.29
C GLY A 153 4.37 9.83 4.15
N SER A 154 3.08 10.08 4.40
CA SER A 154 2.05 10.05 3.36
C SER A 154 2.21 11.15 2.32
N TYR A 155 2.56 12.36 2.75
CA TYR A 155 2.86 13.48 1.85
C TYR A 155 4.03 13.16 0.91
N VAL A 156 5.15 12.64 1.45
CA VAL A 156 6.32 12.24 0.65
C VAL A 156 5.98 11.07 -0.30
N ASN A 157 5.19 10.10 0.15
CA ASN A 157 4.65 9.04 -0.70
C ASN A 157 3.79 9.64 -1.83
N GLY A 158 2.98 10.66 -1.52
CA GLY A 158 2.18 11.43 -2.48
C GLY A 158 3.00 12.07 -3.59
N LEU A 159 4.14 12.68 -3.25
CA LEU A 159 5.07 13.26 -4.22
C LEU A 159 5.68 12.22 -5.18
N SER A 160 5.71 10.95 -4.79
CA SER A 160 6.22 9.85 -5.62
C SER A 160 5.15 9.33 -6.60
N ILE A 161 3.87 9.72 -6.45
CA ILE A 161 2.76 9.25 -7.31
C ILE A 161 2.90 9.70 -8.77
N PHE A 162 3.67 10.75 -9.06
CA PHE A 162 3.85 11.18 -10.45
C PHE A 162 4.64 10.17 -11.29
N GLU A 163 5.45 9.30 -10.65
CA GLU A 163 6.17 8.20 -11.31
C GLU A 163 5.26 7.01 -11.65
N ALA A 164 3.97 7.06 -11.27
CA ALA A 164 3.01 5.99 -11.49
C ALA A 164 2.54 5.81 -12.94
N PRO A 165 2.25 4.56 -13.34
CA PRO A 165 1.35 4.29 -14.45
C PRO A 165 0.01 5.02 -14.26
N ARG A 166 -0.48 5.67 -15.32
CA ARG A 166 -1.68 6.53 -15.29
C ARG A 166 -2.92 5.82 -14.72
N MET A 167 -3.05 4.50 -14.94
CA MET A 167 -4.21 3.71 -14.50
C MET A 167 -4.41 3.67 -12.98
N PHE A 168 -3.34 3.72 -12.18
CA PHE A 168 -3.43 3.63 -10.71
C PHE A 168 -3.33 4.98 -9.99
N ARG A 169 -3.06 6.06 -10.73
CA ARG A 169 -2.72 7.37 -10.18
C ARG A 169 -3.83 7.97 -9.32
N LYS A 170 -5.09 7.89 -9.78
CA LYS A 170 -6.24 8.43 -9.06
C LYS A 170 -6.43 7.75 -7.69
N HIS A 171 -6.43 6.42 -7.70
CA HIS A 171 -6.59 5.60 -6.49
C HIS A 171 -5.48 5.86 -5.48
N LEU A 172 -4.26 6.02 -5.98
CA LEU A 172 -3.09 6.35 -5.18
C LEU A 172 -3.19 7.67 -4.46
N ILE A 173 -3.61 8.71 -5.17
CA ILE A 173 -3.79 10.05 -4.60
C ILE A 173 -4.83 9.94 -3.47
N THR A 174 -5.96 9.29 -3.72
CA THR A 174 -7.00 9.08 -2.70
C THR A 174 -6.44 8.39 -1.44
N VAL A 175 -5.73 7.26 -1.60
CA VAL A 175 -5.14 6.53 -0.46
C VAL A 175 -4.16 7.40 0.32
N THR A 176 -3.26 8.13 -0.35
CA THR A 176 -2.30 9.01 0.34
C THR A 176 -2.99 10.18 1.03
N THR A 177 -4.00 10.76 0.40
CA THR A 177 -4.78 11.86 0.99
C THR A 177 -5.52 11.38 2.24
N CYS A 178 -6.10 10.17 2.21
CA CYS A 178 -6.71 9.55 3.39
C CYS A 178 -5.70 9.45 4.54
N TYR A 179 -4.52 8.86 4.33
CA TYR A 179 -3.52 8.76 5.40
C TYR A 179 -2.99 10.12 5.89
N GLN A 180 -2.84 11.08 4.97
CA GLN A 180 -2.35 12.40 5.32
C GLN A 180 -3.33 13.13 6.25
N PHE A 181 -4.62 13.15 5.89
CA PHE A 181 -5.65 13.75 6.74
C PHE A 181 -5.90 12.94 8.02
N GLY A 182 -5.86 11.60 7.95
CA GLY A 182 -5.97 10.74 9.12
C GLY A 182 -4.93 11.10 10.19
N GLY A 183 -3.66 11.22 9.81
CA GLY A 183 -2.59 11.63 10.73
C GLY A 183 -2.78 13.04 11.29
N LEU A 184 -3.24 14.00 10.48
CA LEU A 184 -3.52 15.37 10.95
C LEU A 184 -4.69 15.43 11.92
N PHE A 185 -5.74 14.64 11.69
CA PHE A 185 -6.87 14.54 12.61
C PHE A 185 -6.48 13.90 13.94
N PHE A 186 -5.55 12.94 13.94
CA PHE A 186 -4.96 12.41 15.18
C PHE A 186 -4.16 13.47 15.94
N VAL A 187 -3.37 14.30 15.25
CA VAL A 187 -2.69 15.45 15.89
C VAL A 187 -3.73 16.40 16.52
N ALA A 188 -4.77 16.77 15.78
CA ALA A 188 -5.83 17.66 16.27
C ALA A 188 -6.61 17.07 17.45
N GLY A 189 -6.94 15.78 17.40
CA GLY A 189 -7.61 15.07 18.49
C GLY A 189 -6.76 15.06 19.76
N THR A 190 -5.47 14.82 19.64
CA THR A 190 -4.56 14.74 20.81
C THR A 190 -4.48 16.05 21.60
N MET A 191 -4.68 17.20 20.95
CA MET A 191 -4.70 18.49 21.64
C MET A 191 -5.79 18.58 22.73
N GLY A 192 -6.91 17.86 22.59
CA GLY A 192 -7.94 17.78 23.62
C GLY A 192 -7.70 16.72 24.68
N TYR A 193 -6.51 16.13 24.75
CA TYR A 193 -6.10 15.18 25.78
C TYR A 193 -4.83 15.62 26.52
N VAL A 194 -4.28 16.79 26.19
CA VAL A 194 -3.12 17.38 26.90
C VAL A 194 -3.58 17.93 28.25
N HIS A 195 -3.04 17.38 29.34
CA HIS A 195 -3.40 17.72 30.71
C HIS A 195 -3.14 19.21 31.02
N SER A 196 -2.02 19.73 30.55
CA SER A 196 -1.61 21.14 30.72
C SER A 196 -2.65 22.18 30.25
N PHE A 197 -3.61 21.81 29.40
CA PHE A 197 -4.64 22.73 28.91
C PHE A 197 -5.93 22.78 29.75
N GLN A 198 -5.99 22.07 30.89
CA GLN A 198 -7.18 22.02 31.76
C GLN A 198 -8.45 21.70 30.96
N VAL A 199 -8.37 20.61 30.19
CA VAL A 199 -9.35 20.30 29.15
C VAL A 199 -10.75 20.11 29.73
N ASN A 200 -11.71 20.89 29.23
CA ASN A 200 -13.11 20.73 29.58
C ASN A 200 -13.78 19.56 28.80
N GLN A 201 -14.95 19.12 29.26
CA GLN A 201 -15.65 17.99 28.65
C GLN A 201 -15.99 18.21 27.16
N THR A 202 -16.29 19.45 26.78
CA THR A 202 -16.59 19.83 25.38
C THR A 202 -15.37 19.65 24.48
N GLN A 203 -14.18 20.00 24.97
CA GLN A 203 -12.92 19.82 24.24
C GLN A 203 -12.57 18.34 24.09
N LYS A 204 -12.74 17.52 25.14
CA LYS A 204 -12.59 16.05 25.04
C LYS A 204 -13.54 15.47 24.00
N TRP A 205 -14.82 15.88 24.03
CA TRP A 205 -15.82 15.43 23.06
C TRP A 205 -15.44 15.80 21.62
N ALA A 206 -15.00 17.04 21.38
CA ALA A 206 -14.53 17.48 20.06
C ALA A 206 -13.27 16.72 19.61
N ALA A 207 -12.33 16.47 20.53
CA ALA A 207 -11.13 15.68 20.29
C ALA A 207 -11.44 14.24 19.89
N THR A 208 -12.38 13.59 20.58
CA THR A 208 -12.83 12.23 20.22
C THR A 208 -13.44 12.18 18.83
N TRP A 209 -14.18 13.22 18.40
CA TRP A 209 -14.65 13.31 17.02
C TRP A 209 -13.51 13.42 16.00
N PHE A 210 -12.48 14.21 16.29
CA PHE A 210 -11.31 14.28 15.42
C PHE A 210 -10.61 12.92 15.32
N TYR A 211 -10.45 12.19 16.44
CA TYR A 211 -9.96 10.81 16.38
C TYR A 211 -10.84 9.92 15.51
N LEU A 212 -12.16 9.98 15.68
CA LEU A 212 -13.08 9.13 14.94
C LEU A 212 -13.04 9.40 13.43
N VAL A 213 -13.03 10.67 13.04
CA VAL A 213 -12.86 11.07 11.63
C VAL A 213 -11.51 10.61 11.10
N GLY A 214 -10.44 10.78 11.88
CA GLY A 214 -9.10 10.28 11.53
C GLY A 214 -9.08 8.77 11.31
N CYS A 215 -9.73 8.00 12.19
CA CYS A 215 -9.91 6.56 12.06
C CYS A 215 -10.64 6.18 10.77
N PHE A 216 -11.72 6.87 10.39
CA PHE A 216 -12.41 6.61 9.12
C PHE A 216 -11.51 6.86 7.91
N PHE A 217 -10.66 7.88 7.95
CA PHE A 217 -9.65 8.10 6.92
C PHE A 217 -8.64 6.95 6.86
N TYR A 218 -8.14 6.46 8.00
CA TYR A 218 -7.21 5.32 8.03
C TYR A 218 -7.85 4.00 7.55
N VAL A 219 -9.07 3.69 8.01
CA VAL A 219 -9.83 2.51 7.56
C VAL A 219 -10.15 2.59 6.07
N GLY A 220 -10.57 3.75 5.58
CA GLY A 220 -10.80 3.98 4.16
C GLY A 220 -9.52 3.84 3.34
N GLY A 221 -8.42 4.45 3.79
CA GLY A 221 -7.11 4.36 3.14
C GLY A 221 -6.57 2.93 3.05
N THR A 222 -6.58 2.20 4.18
CA THR A 222 -6.13 0.80 4.24
C THR A 222 -7.06 -0.14 3.48
N GLY A 223 -8.38 0.07 3.54
CA GLY A 223 -9.35 -0.71 2.77
C GLY A 223 -9.16 -0.55 1.26
N LEU A 224 -8.98 0.69 0.79
CA LEU A 224 -8.69 0.97 -0.62
C LEU A 224 -7.33 0.40 -1.06
N ALA A 225 -6.32 0.42 -0.19
CA ALA A 225 -5.03 -0.21 -0.46
C ALA A 225 -5.14 -1.74 -0.56
N LEU A 226 -5.89 -2.38 0.34
CA LEU A 226 -6.14 -3.82 0.33
C LEU A 226 -6.90 -4.26 -0.95
N ILE A 227 -7.99 -3.58 -1.29
CA ILE A 227 -8.78 -3.85 -2.51
C ILE A 227 -7.86 -3.78 -3.74
N ARG A 228 -7.03 -2.74 -3.80
CA ARG A 228 -6.09 -2.57 -4.90
C ARG A 228 -5.07 -3.70 -4.97
N THR A 229 -4.51 -4.14 -3.84
CA THR A 229 -3.56 -5.25 -3.80
C THR A 229 -4.20 -6.55 -4.30
N VAL A 230 -5.45 -6.84 -3.89
CA VAL A 230 -6.22 -8.00 -4.37
C VAL A 230 -6.49 -7.90 -5.87
N ALA A 231 -6.97 -6.75 -6.36
CA ALA A 231 -7.25 -6.52 -7.78
C ALA A 231 -5.97 -6.65 -8.63
N SER A 232 -4.84 -6.11 -8.15
CA SER A 232 -3.55 -6.22 -8.83
C SER A 232 -3.09 -7.68 -8.94
N ASN A 233 -3.31 -8.48 -7.90
CA ASN A 233 -3.00 -9.91 -7.92
C ASN A 233 -3.88 -10.66 -8.92
N GLN A 234 -5.18 -10.35 -8.99
CA GLN A 234 -6.11 -10.94 -9.95
C GLN A 234 -5.70 -10.64 -11.40
N VAL A 235 -5.43 -9.36 -11.72
CA VAL A 235 -5.00 -8.96 -13.07
C VAL A 235 -3.66 -9.62 -13.45
N SER A 236 -2.72 -9.71 -12.51
CA SER A 236 -1.45 -10.41 -12.72
C SER A 236 -1.66 -11.90 -13.03
N TRP A 237 -2.58 -12.54 -12.33
CA TRP A 237 -2.93 -13.94 -12.54
C TRP A 237 -3.57 -14.17 -13.92
N GLU A 238 -4.55 -13.34 -14.32
CA GLU A 238 -5.18 -13.41 -15.64
C GLU A 238 -4.17 -13.24 -16.78
N ARG A 239 -3.24 -12.27 -16.65
CA ARG A 239 -2.15 -12.08 -17.62
C ARG A 239 -1.23 -13.28 -17.71
N LYS A 240 -0.89 -13.91 -16.57
CA LYS A 240 -0.07 -15.13 -16.54
C LYS A 240 -0.80 -16.30 -17.20
N GLN A 241 -2.11 -16.42 -17.00
CA GLN A 241 -2.93 -17.45 -17.63
C GLN A 241 -3.00 -17.27 -19.15
N ARG A 242 -3.34 -16.06 -19.63
CA ARG A 242 -3.34 -15.75 -21.08
C ARG A 242 -1.99 -16.07 -21.74
N ARG A 243 -0.87 -15.78 -21.07
CA ARG A 243 0.48 -16.13 -21.56
C ARG A 243 0.74 -17.65 -21.62
N ARG A 244 0.14 -18.45 -20.73
CA ARG A 244 0.25 -19.92 -20.77
C ARG A 244 -0.60 -20.51 -21.88
N ASP A 245 -1.82 -20.01 -22.04
CA ASP A 245 -2.75 -20.46 -23.06
C ASP A 245 -2.22 -20.12 -24.46
N ALA A 246 -1.67 -18.91 -24.65
CA ALA A 246 -0.98 -18.54 -25.89
C ALA A 246 0.23 -19.45 -26.20
N LYS A 247 1.00 -19.84 -25.18
CA LYS A 247 2.12 -20.80 -25.36
C LYS A 247 1.64 -22.20 -25.71
N ARG A 248 0.49 -22.62 -25.17
CA ARG A 248 -0.12 -23.92 -25.50
C ARG A 248 -0.63 -23.92 -26.94
N CYS A 249 -1.37 -22.90 -27.34
CA CYS A 249 -1.85 -22.71 -28.71
C CYS A 249 -0.71 -22.71 -29.72
N ARG A 250 0.39 -21.96 -29.46
CA ARG A 250 1.59 -21.98 -30.31
C ARG A 250 2.23 -23.37 -30.44
N LYS A 251 2.23 -24.17 -29.37
CA LYS A 251 2.74 -25.55 -29.41
C LYS A 251 1.82 -26.48 -30.21
N GLU A 252 0.51 -26.32 -30.06
CA GLU A 252 -0.49 -27.10 -30.80
C GLU A 252 -0.44 -26.77 -32.31
N MET A 253 -0.33 -25.49 -32.67
CA MET A 253 -0.12 -25.05 -34.06
C MET A 253 1.20 -25.58 -34.66
N ALA A 254 2.30 -25.53 -33.91
CA ALA A 254 3.59 -26.06 -34.37
C ALA A 254 3.58 -27.60 -34.55
N LEU A 255 2.81 -28.31 -33.73
CA LEU A 255 2.65 -29.76 -33.87
C LEU A 255 1.75 -30.11 -35.06
N ALA A 256 0.68 -29.35 -35.28
CA ALA A 256 -0.20 -29.50 -36.43
C ALA A 256 0.54 -29.26 -37.76
N SER A 257 1.41 -28.24 -37.83
CA SER A 257 2.22 -27.98 -39.03
C SER A 257 3.23 -29.10 -39.31
N THR A 258 3.77 -29.73 -38.27
CA THR A 258 4.71 -30.86 -38.42
C THR A 258 4.01 -32.13 -38.91
N LEU A 259 2.78 -32.40 -38.44
CA LEU A 259 2.00 -33.54 -38.88
C LEU A 259 1.44 -33.37 -40.30
N GLY A 260 0.99 -32.17 -40.66
CA GLY A 260 0.47 -31.89 -42.01
C GLY A 260 1.50 -32.15 -43.13
N ASN A 261 2.77 -31.89 -42.87
CA ASN A 261 3.86 -32.17 -43.81
C ASN A 261 4.20 -33.67 -43.93
N ALA A 262 3.82 -34.50 -42.96
CA ALA A 262 4.17 -35.93 -42.98
C ALA A 262 3.17 -36.79 -43.78
N SER A 263 2.01 -36.25 -44.14
CA SER A 263 0.89 -37.02 -44.71
C SER A 263 0.42 -36.57 -46.10
N LEU A 264 1.10 -35.62 -46.75
CA LEU A 264 0.73 -35.25 -48.12
C LEU A 264 1.44 -36.17 -49.14
N PRO A 265 0.69 -37.05 -49.86
CA PRO A 265 1.22 -37.71 -51.04
C PRO A 265 1.65 -36.65 -52.06
N ALA A 266 2.69 -36.97 -52.84
CA ALA A 266 3.32 -36.06 -53.79
C ALA A 266 2.30 -35.22 -54.58
N PRO A 267 2.52 -33.89 -54.71
CA PRO A 267 1.55 -32.98 -55.32
C PRO A 267 1.17 -33.47 -56.71
N GLN A 268 -0.13 -33.70 -56.92
CA GLN A 268 -0.66 -33.85 -58.28
C GLN A 268 -0.67 -32.47 -58.94
N PRO A 269 -0.11 -32.33 -60.16
CA PRO A 269 -0.04 -31.05 -60.84
C PRO A 269 -1.45 -30.57 -61.19
N GLY A 270 -1.91 -29.49 -60.53
CA GLY A 270 -3.18 -28.83 -60.90
C GLY A 270 -3.97 -28.11 -59.79
N VAL A 271 -3.57 -28.16 -58.51
CA VAL A 271 -4.39 -27.63 -57.38
C VAL A 271 -3.85 -26.31 -56.78
N ASP A 272 -2.71 -25.80 -57.28
CA ASP A 272 -1.98 -24.69 -56.67
C ASP A 272 -2.73 -23.34 -56.64
N VAL A 273 -3.78 -23.15 -57.45
CA VAL A 273 -4.46 -21.85 -57.57
C VAL A 273 -5.44 -21.56 -56.43
N LEU A 274 -6.02 -22.59 -55.78
CA LEU A 274 -7.09 -22.37 -54.79
C LEU A 274 -6.58 -22.14 -53.36
N LEU A 275 -5.38 -22.62 -53.03
CA LEU A 275 -4.84 -22.54 -51.67
C LEU A 275 -4.28 -21.14 -51.36
N GLU A 276 -3.77 -20.44 -52.37
CA GLU A 276 -3.21 -19.09 -52.24
C GLU A 276 -4.30 -18.05 -51.91
N GLU A 277 -5.53 -18.28 -52.35
CA GLU A 277 -6.66 -17.38 -52.13
C GLU A 277 -7.25 -17.53 -50.71
N VAL A 278 -7.26 -18.75 -50.15
CA VAL A 278 -7.74 -19.01 -48.77
C VAL A 278 -6.73 -18.54 -47.72
N MET A 279 -5.42 -18.64 -47.99
CA MET A 279 -4.42 -18.12 -47.04
C MET A 279 -4.41 -16.59 -46.97
N ARG A 280 -4.87 -15.89 -48.02
CA ARG A 280 -5.02 -14.42 -48.02
C ARG A 280 -6.16 -13.90 -47.15
N GLU A 281 -7.20 -14.69 -46.91
CA GLU A 281 -8.34 -14.28 -46.06
C GLU A 281 -8.06 -14.46 -44.55
N ILE A 282 -7.14 -15.35 -44.17
CA ILE A 282 -6.83 -15.63 -42.76
C ILE A 282 -5.83 -14.60 -42.16
N ASP A 283 -5.09 -13.89 -42.99
CA ASP A 283 -4.14 -12.83 -42.56
C ASP A 283 -4.81 -11.52 -42.10
N ILE A 284 -6.14 -11.43 -42.06
CA ILE A 284 -6.87 -10.17 -41.79
C ILE A 284 -7.11 -9.91 -40.28
N ASP A 285 -6.82 -10.85 -39.37
CA ASP A 285 -7.09 -10.65 -37.92
C ASP A 285 -5.85 -10.80 -37.00
N GLU A 286 -4.64 -10.76 -37.57
CA GLU A 286 -3.39 -10.75 -36.78
C GLU A 286 -2.87 -9.33 -36.47
N SER A 287 -3.45 -8.27 -37.06
CA SER A 287 -3.01 -6.88 -36.81
C SER A 287 -3.39 -6.33 -35.44
N ASP A 288 -4.31 -6.96 -34.72
CA ASP A 288 -4.69 -6.58 -33.34
C ASP A 288 -3.88 -7.33 -32.26
N CYS A 289 -3.02 -8.26 -32.66
CA CYS A 289 -1.99 -8.85 -31.81
C CYS A 289 -0.64 -8.18 -32.06
N THR A 290 -0.59 -6.84 -32.06
CA THR A 290 0.69 -6.15 -31.88
C THR A 290 1.34 -6.72 -30.61
N PRO A 291 2.57 -7.26 -30.69
CA PRO A 291 3.34 -7.49 -29.48
C PRO A 291 3.32 -6.16 -28.76
N CYS A 292 2.81 -6.12 -27.53
CA CYS A 292 3.11 -5.01 -26.65
C CYS A 292 4.62 -5.03 -26.45
N ASP A 293 5.34 -4.40 -27.38
CA ASP A 293 6.70 -3.98 -27.20
C ASP A 293 6.57 -2.91 -26.13
N ASP A 294 6.76 -3.31 -24.86
CA ASP A 294 6.78 -2.41 -23.70
C ASP A 294 7.91 -1.35 -23.82
N ARG A 295 8.65 -1.35 -24.93
CA ARG A 295 9.54 -0.28 -25.38
C ARG A 295 8.71 0.76 -26.12
N VAL A 296 8.00 1.60 -25.37
CA VAL A 296 7.68 2.94 -25.86
C VAL A 296 9.01 3.56 -26.27
N SER A 297 9.14 3.93 -27.54
CA SER A 297 10.34 4.57 -28.05
C SER A 297 10.64 5.81 -27.19
N PRO A 298 11.89 6.04 -26.74
CA PRO A 298 12.24 7.26 -26.01
C PRO A 298 11.76 8.54 -26.72
N ALA A 299 11.67 8.51 -28.05
CA ALA A 299 11.14 9.62 -28.86
C ALA A 299 9.64 9.85 -28.63
N GLU A 300 8.83 8.80 -28.56
CA GLU A 300 7.37 8.91 -28.29
C GLU A 300 7.10 9.39 -26.87
N PHE A 301 7.96 9.04 -25.91
CA PHE A 301 7.88 9.55 -24.55
C PHE A 301 8.20 11.06 -24.50
N HIS A 302 9.24 11.51 -25.19
CA HIS A 302 9.59 12.93 -25.28
C HIS A 302 8.52 13.75 -26.02
N GLU A 303 7.91 13.20 -27.07
CA GLU A 303 6.83 13.86 -27.79
C GLU A 303 5.56 13.99 -26.93
N ALA A 304 5.20 12.93 -26.19
CA ALA A 304 4.09 12.96 -25.26
C ALA A 304 4.33 13.94 -24.09
N GLN A 305 5.59 14.11 -23.67
CA GLN A 305 5.97 15.09 -22.65
C GLN A 305 5.91 16.53 -23.20
N GLY A 306 6.32 16.76 -24.45
CA GLY A 306 6.25 18.06 -25.13
C GLY A 306 4.82 18.55 -25.36
N ARG A 307 3.89 17.67 -25.75
CA ARG A 307 2.47 18.01 -25.92
C ARG A 307 1.79 18.39 -24.60
N PHE A 308 2.27 17.88 -23.47
CA PHE A 308 1.73 18.20 -22.15
C PHE A 308 2.19 19.58 -21.65
N THR A 309 3.43 19.97 -21.95
CA THR A 309 3.95 21.31 -21.62
C THR A 309 3.30 22.42 -22.44
N GLN A 310 2.78 22.12 -23.63
CA GLN A 310 2.05 23.09 -24.46
C GLN A 310 0.57 23.26 -24.07
N GLN A 311 0.03 22.40 -23.20
CA GLN A 311 -1.35 22.48 -22.72
C GLN A 311 -1.48 23.12 -21.32
N LEU A 312 -0.35 23.51 -20.71
CA LEU A 312 -0.26 24.31 -19.48
C LEU A 312 0.16 25.74 -19.84
#